data_AF-A0A964JC74-F1
#
_entry.id   AF-A0A964JC74-F1
#
_cell.length_a   1.000
_cell.length_b   1.000
_cell.length_c   1.000
_cell.angle_alpha   90.00
_cell.angle_beta   90.00
_cell.angle_gamma   90.00
#
_symmetry.space_group_name_H-M   'P 1'
#
loop_
_entity.id
_entity.type
_entity.pdbx_description
1 polymer ?
#
loop_
_entity_poly.entity_id
_entity_poly.type
_entity_poly.pdbx_seq_one_letter_code
_entity_poly.pdbx_strand_id
1 'polypeptide(L)'
;MIRLLALLIFALPFAASAQGVTSAEAGLALYKADNVDCELCHGWLGLGRYHDTGYSDVTAGGPALGTSTKTREQMIEIISCGRMVEGRSAVMPMYRNDVWTPEHKCYGKVRAEMPHEEFPLPGMKQMTPAQIEQVVTFIQEVYVGKAMTMDWCRKYFSVNPKACDALMTQ
;
A
#
# COMPACT_ATOMS: atom_id res chain seq x y z
N MET A 1 74.38 6.34 3.43
CA MET A 1 73.37 7.28 2.88
C MET A 1 72.13 6.46 2.56
N ILE A 2 71.14 6.41 3.45
CA ILE A 2 69.86 5.69 3.21
C ILE A 2 68.76 6.75 3.26
N ARG A 3 68.13 7.02 2.11
CA ARG A 3 66.96 7.89 1.99
C ARG A 3 65.73 7.05 2.34
N LEU A 4 65.07 7.32 3.47
CA LEU A 4 63.72 6.82 3.73
C LEU A 4 62.74 7.59 2.84
N LEU A 5 62.09 6.91 1.90
CA LEU A 5 60.88 7.40 1.23
C LEU A 5 59.67 7.04 2.11
N ALA A 6 59.00 8.04 2.67
CA ALA A 6 57.72 7.87 3.33
C ALA A 6 56.61 7.85 2.27
N LEU A 7 55.97 6.70 2.05
CA LEU A 7 54.73 6.61 1.27
C LEU A 7 53.56 7.07 2.15
N LEU A 8 53.00 8.24 1.84
CA LEU A 8 51.74 8.71 2.39
C LEU A 8 50.59 8.05 1.61
N ILE A 9 49.95 7.06 2.21
CA ILE A 9 48.72 6.45 1.71
C ILE A 9 47.55 7.37 2.09
N PHE A 10 47.03 8.12 1.12
CA PHE A 10 45.79 8.89 1.27
C PHE A 10 44.61 7.91 1.27
N ALA A 11 44.04 7.63 2.45
CA ALA A 11 42.78 6.92 2.56
C ALA A 11 41.63 7.88 2.19
N LEU A 12 41.09 7.74 0.98
CA LEU A 12 39.85 8.40 0.59
C LEU A 12 38.67 7.74 1.32
N PRO A 13 37.82 8.48 2.03
CA PRO A 13 36.62 7.91 2.62
C PRO A 13 35.64 7.55 1.50
N PHE A 14 35.37 6.25 1.34
CA PHE A 14 34.22 5.78 0.58
C PHE A 14 32.95 6.19 1.33
N ALA A 15 32.32 7.27 0.92
CA ALA A 15 30.95 7.57 1.30
C ALA A 15 30.02 6.59 0.58
N ALA A 16 29.74 5.45 1.21
CA ALA A 16 28.68 4.55 0.75
C ALA A 16 27.33 5.26 0.91
N SER A 17 26.73 5.70 -0.19
CA SER A 17 25.35 6.18 -0.20
C SER A 17 24.44 4.97 -0.01
N ALA A 18 24.02 4.70 1.22
CA ALA A 18 22.88 3.84 1.48
C ALA A 18 21.65 4.54 0.88
N GLN A 19 21.24 4.13 -0.31
CA GLN A 19 19.96 4.54 -0.89
C GLN A 19 18.87 3.95 -0.01
N GLY A 20 18.40 4.73 0.97
CA GLY A 20 17.36 4.31 1.89
C GLY A 20 16.05 4.03 1.15
N VAL A 21 15.30 3.02 1.61
CA VAL A 21 13.95 2.73 1.12
C VAL A 21 13.05 3.92 1.39
N THR A 22 12.41 4.45 0.35
CA THR A 22 11.45 5.57 0.49
C THR A 22 10.16 5.10 1.18
N SER A 23 9.41 6.04 1.76
CA SER A 23 8.12 5.72 2.40
C SER A 23 7.13 5.08 1.42
N ALA A 24 7.11 5.52 0.15
CA ALA A 24 6.25 4.93 -0.88
C ALA A 24 6.72 3.54 -1.33
N GLU A 25 8.02 3.24 -1.33
CA GLU A 25 8.52 1.88 -1.61
C GLU A 25 8.17 0.90 -0.48
N ALA A 26 8.24 1.36 0.77
CA ALA A 26 7.71 0.60 1.91
C ALA A 26 6.20 0.35 1.78
N GLY A 27 5.45 1.38 1.33
CA GLY A 27 4.01 1.26 1.04
C GLY A 27 3.69 0.29 -0.09
N LEU A 28 4.49 0.28 -1.16
CA LEU A 28 4.37 -0.68 -2.26
C LEU A 28 4.54 -2.12 -1.76
N ALA A 29 5.55 -2.37 -0.91
CA ALA A 29 5.79 -3.69 -0.35
C ALA A 29 4.59 -4.19 0.47
N LEU A 30 3.92 -3.31 1.20
CA LEU A 30 2.70 -3.64 1.96
C LEU A 30 1.48 -3.82 1.05
N TYR A 31 1.31 -2.97 0.03
CA TYR A 31 0.21 -3.03 -0.93
C TYR A 31 0.11 -4.40 -1.63
N LYS A 32 1.27 -5.02 -1.89
CA LYS A 32 1.42 -6.31 -2.55
C LYS A 32 1.67 -7.48 -1.60
N ALA A 33 1.76 -7.23 -0.30
CA ALA A 33 2.13 -8.29 0.64
C ALA A 33 1.01 -9.33 0.71
N ASP A 34 1.39 -10.61 0.67
CA ASP A 34 0.49 -11.72 0.93
C ASP A 34 -0.29 -11.45 2.23
N ASN A 35 -1.60 -11.72 2.20
CA ASN A 35 -2.56 -11.50 3.28
C ASN A 35 -2.91 -10.01 3.55
N VAL A 36 -2.34 -9.07 2.80
CA VAL A 36 -2.82 -7.68 2.69
C VAL A 36 -3.51 -7.50 1.33
N ASP A 37 -2.80 -7.84 0.25
CA ASP A 37 -3.34 -8.08 -1.09
C ASP A 37 -4.25 -6.98 -1.64
N CYS A 38 -3.90 -5.71 -1.42
CA CYS A 38 -4.68 -4.56 -1.91
C CYS A 38 -4.85 -4.60 -3.44
N GLU A 39 -3.86 -5.16 -4.14
CA GLU A 39 -3.84 -5.31 -5.60
C GLU A 39 -4.95 -6.23 -6.13
N LEU A 40 -5.49 -7.17 -5.33
CA LEU A 40 -6.54 -8.07 -5.79
C LEU A 40 -7.84 -7.33 -6.14
N CYS A 41 -8.13 -6.27 -5.41
CA CYS A 41 -9.32 -5.45 -5.62
C CYS A 41 -9.02 -4.19 -6.44
N HIS A 42 -7.87 -3.56 -6.23
CA HIS A 42 -7.55 -2.27 -6.83
C HIS A 42 -6.68 -2.36 -8.10
N GLY A 43 -6.08 -3.53 -8.36
CA GLY A 43 -5.21 -3.80 -9.50
C GLY A 43 -3.85 -3.09 -9.40
N TRP A 44 -2.84 -3.63 -10.07
CA TRP A 44 -1.49 -3.08 -10.07
C TRP A 44 -1.37 -1.69 -10.72
N LEU A 45 -2.29 -1.33 -11.62
CA LEU A 45 -2.40 0.01 -12.20
C LEU A 45 -3.22 0.97 -11.33
N GLY A 46 -3.80 0.49 -10.22
CA GLY A 46 -4.73 1.26 -9.41
C GLY A 46 -6.03 1.63 -10.15
N LEU A 47 -6.40 0.92 -11.22
CA LEU A 47 -7.59 1.20 -12.04
C LEU A 47 -8.87 0.55 -11.49
N GLY A 48 -8.74 -0.26 -10.44
CA GLY A 48 -9.83 -1.11 -9.98
C GLY A 48 -10.14 -2.25 -10.96
N ARG A 49 -10.85 -3.26 -10.45
CA ARG A 49 -11.38 -4.49 -11.09
C ARG A 49 -10.74 -5.76 -10.51
N TYR A 50 -11.59 -6.78 -10.38
CA TYR A 50 -11.33 -8.09 -9.79
C TYR A 50 -10.29 -8.90 -10.57
N HIS A 51 -9.34 -9.52 -9.87
CA HIS A 51 -8.59 -10.69 -10.37
C HIS A 51 -9.36 -11.96 -10.00
N ASP A 52 -9.56 -12.86 -10.96
CA ASP A 52 -10.26 -14.14 -10.85
C ASP A 52 -9.57 -15.13 -9.87
N THR A 53 -9.67 -14.90 -8.56
CA THR A 53 -9.01 -15.71 -7.51
C THR A 53 -9.88 -16.84 -6.96
N GLY A 54 -11.02 -17.16 -7.60
CA GLY A 54 -11.88 -18.28 -7.17
C GLY A 54 -12.67 -18.06 -5.88
N TYR A 55 -12.63 -16.87 -5.26
CA TYR A 55 -13.56 -16.48 -4.19
C TYR A 55 -14.87 -15.94 -4.79
N SER A 56 -15.74 -16.86 -5.22
CA SER A 56 -16.93 -16.61 -6.05
C SER A 56 -18.09 -15.82 -5.40
N ASP A 57 -17.85 -14.95 -4.42
CA ASP A 57 -18.92 -14.18 -3.75
C ASP A 57 -18.64 -12.66 -3.60
N VAL A 58 -17.43 -12.19 -3.89
CA VAL A 58 -17.12 -10.74 -3.90
C VAL A 58 -17.16 -10.19 -5.32
N THR A 59 -18.38 -9.95 -5.80
CA THR A 59 -18.70 -9.34 -7.10
C THR A 59 -18.32 -7.85 -7.24
N ALA A 60 -17.49 -7.28 -6.36
CA ALA A 60 -17.12 -5.87 -6.37
C ALA A 60 -15.60 -5.67 -6.30
N GLY A 61 -14.97 -5.49 -7.46
CA GLY A 61 -13.63 -4.91 -7.52
C GLY A 61 -13.59 -3.55 -6.82
N GLY A 62 -12.42 -3.17 -6.30
CA GLY A 62 -12.21 -1.88 -5.68
C GLY A 62 -12.33 -0.74 -6.71
N PRO A 63 -12.68 0.50 -6.27
CA PRO A 63 -12.67 1.66 -7.15
C PRO A 63 -11.25 1.96 -7.67
N ALA A 64 -11.17 2.66 -8.80
CA ALA A 64 -9.94 3.24 -9.28
C ALA A 64 -9.36 4.20 -8.24
N LEU A 65 -8.10 3.98 -7.86
CA LEU A 65 -7.37 4.80 -6.90
C LEU A 65 -6.94 6.13 -7.52
N GLY A 66 -6.66 6.15 -8.83
CA GLY A 66 -6.20 7.35 -9.52
C GLY A 66 -7.22 8.49 -9.58
N THR A 67 -8.52 8.18 -9.52
CA THR A 67 -9.62 9.16 -9.50
C THR A 67 -10.13 9.45 -8.08
N SER A 68 -9.45 8.93 -7.05
CA SER A 68 -9.85 9.16 -5.67
C SER A 68 -9.77 10.64 -5.29
N THR A 69 -10.84 11.14 -4.67
CA THR A 69 -10.93 12.49 -4.10
C THR A 69 -10.75 12.49 -2.57
N LYS A 70 -10.34 11.35 -1.99
CA LYS A 70 -10.20 11.20 -0.54
C LYS A 70 -8.97 11.93 -0.02
N THR A 71 -9.08 12.54 1.15
CA THR A 71 -7.92 13.08 1.88
C THR A 71 -7.07 11.95 2.45
N ARG A 72 -5.86 12.28 2.93
CA ARG A 72 -4.98 11.31 3.59
C ARG A 72 -5.67 10.66 4.78
N GLU A 73 -6.31 11.46 5.63
CA GLU A 73 -6.99 11.02 6.86
C GLU A 73 -8.17 10.11 6.51
N GLN A 74 -8.92 10.45 5.47
CA GLN A 74 -10.01 9.60 4.97
C GLN A 74 -9.49 8.26 4.43
N MET A 75 -8.35 8.24 3.73
CA MET A 75 -7.75 6.97 3.29
C MET A 75 -7.24 6.13 4.47
N ILE A 76 -6.64 6.77 5.47
CA ILE A 76 -6.20 6.10 6.71
C ILE A 76 -7.41 5.50 7.43
N GLU A 77 -8.51 6.24 7.57
CA GLU A 77 -9.74 5.73 8.17
C GLU A 77 -10.30 4.54 7.37
N ILE A 78 -10.39 4.66 6.05
CA ILE A 78 -10.91 3.59 5.19
C ILE A 78 -10.08 2.30 5.32
N ILE A 79 -8.75 2.39 5.29
CA ILE A 79 -7.87 1.21 5.41
C ILE A 79 -7.91 0.64 6.84
N SER A 80 -7.90 1.51 7.86
CA SER A 80 -7.94 1.07 9.25
C SER A 80 -9.24 0.34 9.56
N CYS A 81 -10.36 0.96 9.21
CA CYS A 81 -11.70 0.56 9.59
C CYS A 81 -12.36 -0.40 8.61
N GLY A 82 -11.82 -0.57 7.41
CA GLY A 82 -12.50 -1.20 6.29
C GLY A 82 -13.54 -0.28 5.65
N ARG A 83 -13.89 -0.54 4.40
CA ARG A 83 -14.89 0.26 3.65
C ARG A 83 -16.26 -0.36 3.81
N MET A 84 -17.10 0.32 4.59
CA MET A 84 -18.51 -0.03 4.73
C MET A 84 -19.32 0.44 3.52
N VAL A 85 -20.40 -0.28 3.24
CA VAL A 85 -21.45 0.13 2.33
C VAL A 85 -22.77 -0.12 3.04
N GLU A 86 -23.61 0.90 3.20
CA GLU A 86 -24.88 0.79 3.92
C GLU A 86 -25.73 -0.37 3.36
N GLY A 87 -26.28 -1.19 4.27
CA GLY A 87 -27.07 -2.37 3.92
C GLY A 87 -26.28 -3.54 3.32
N ARG A 88 -24.94 -3.51 3.36
CA ARG A 88 -24.06 -4.60 2.88
C ARG A 88 -22.86 -4.81 3.79
N SER A 89 -22.35 -6.04 3.82
CA SER A 89 -21.05 -6.33 4.44
C SER A 89 -19.94 -5.55 3.74
N ALA A 90 -18.93 -5.14 4.53
CA ALA A 90 -17.83 -4.33 4.04
C ALA A 90 -17.13 -5.00 2.85
N VAL A 91 -16.99 -4.24 1.77
CA VAL A 91 -16.36 -4.72 0.52
C VAL A 91 -14.84 -4.73 0.65
N MET A 92 -14.31 -3.93 1.58
CA MET A 92 -12.89 -3.87 1.91
C MET A 92 -12.69 -4.23 3.39
N PRO A 93 -11.77 -5.17 3.71
CA PRO A 93 -11.50 -5.59 5.10
C PRO A 93 -10.96 -4.46 5.98
N MET A 94 -11.09 -4.60 7.30
CA MET A 94 -10.40 -3.75 8.28
C MET A 94 -8.98 -4.26 8.54
N TYR A 95 -7.99 -3.38 8.47
CA TYR A 95 -6.58 -3.76 8.65
C TYR A 95 -5.99 -3.29 9.98
N ARG A 96 -6.77 -2.65 10.86
CA ARG A 96 -6.32 -2.27 12.21
C ARG A 96 -7.20 -2.96 13.26
N ASN A 97 -6.59 -3.47 14.31
CA ASN A 97 -7.27 -4.30 15.32
C ASN A 97 -7.76 -3.53 16.54
N ASP A 98 -7.26 -2.32 16.76
CA ASP A 98 -7.60 -1.46 17.90
C ASP A 98 -8.70 -0.43 17.57
N VAL A 99 -9.37 -0.60 16.42
CA VAL A 99 -10.47 0.25 15.94
C VAL A 99 -11.84 -0.33 16.25
N TRP A 100 -12.90 0.43 15.97
CA TRP A 100 -14.27 0.11 16.38
C TRP A 100 -14.44 0.07 17.91
N THR A 101 -13.55 0.76 18.62
CA THR A 101 -13.51 0.89 20.09
C THR A 101 -13.93 2.31 20.51
N PRO A 102 -14.28 2.54 21.79
CA PRO A 102 -14.55 3.89 22.30
C PRO A 102 -13.39 4.88 22.08
N GLU A 103 -12.15 4.41 22.15
CA GLU A 103 -10.92 5.18 21.97
C GLU A 103 -10.62 5.46 20.49
N HIS A 104 -10.94 4.50 19.62
CA HIS A 104 -10.72 4.59 18.19
C HIS A 104 -11.97 4.22 17.41
N LYS A 105 -12.88 5.19 17.34
CA LYS A 105 -14.11 5.08 16.55
C LYS A 105 -13.81 5.06 15.06
N CYS A 106 -14.64 4.34 14.32
CA CYS A 106 -14.62 4.33 12.87
C CYS A 106 -15.90 4.96 12.35
N TYR A 107 -15.78 5.96 11.47
CA TYR A 107 -16.94 6.67 10.93
C TYR A 107 -17.87 7.20 12.04
N GLY A 108 -17.28 7.60 13.17
CA GLY A 108 -17.99 8.10 14.36
C GLY A 108 -18.67 7.03 15.24
N LYS A 109 -18.52 5.73 14.93
CA LYS A 109 -19.21 4.62 15.61
C LYS A 109 -18.25 3.65 16.28
N VAL A 110 -18.74 2.92 17.28
CA VAL A 110 -18.09 1.72 17.86
C VAL A 110 -18.77 0.43 17.38
N ARG A 111 -18.14 -0.72 17.62
CA ARG A 111 -18.67 -2.05 17.24
C ARG A 111 -20.10 -2.29 17.69
N ALA A 112 -20.43 -1.88 18.92
CA ALA A 112 -21.73 -2.11 19.54
C ALA A 112 -22.87 -1.31 18.87
N GLU A 113 -22.54 -0.28 18.10
CA GLU A 113 -23.50 0.56 17.36
C GLU A 113 -23.74 0.07 15.92
N MET A 114 -23.16 -1.08 15.55
CA MET A 114 -23.21 -1.63 14.21
C MET A 114 -23.97 -2.95 14.12
N PRO A 115 -24.83 -3.13 13.10
CA PRO A 115 -25.35 -4.43 12.73
C PRO A 115 -24.22 -5.44 12.50
N HIS A 116 -24.48 -6.72 12.75
CA HIS A 116 -23.47 -7.76 12.54
C HIS A 116 -23.09 -7.87 11.07
N GLU A 117 -24.07 -7.72 10.19
CA GLU A 117 -23.99 -7.85 8.74
C GLU A 117 -23.22 -6.71 8.08
N GLU A 118 -23.15 -5.55 8.71
CA GLU A 118 -22.40 -4.39 8.21
C GLU A 118 -20.96 -4.35 8.72
N PHE A 119 -20.63 -5.19 9.71
CA PHE A 119 -19.34 -5.13 10.37
C PHE A 119 -18.21 -5.61 9.44
N PRO A 120 -17.13 -4.81 9.27
CA PRO A 120 -16.01 -5.20 8.43
C PRO A 120 -15.30 -6.45 8.95
N LEU A 121 -15.06 -7.40 8.05
CA LEU A 121 -14.22 -8.54 8.36
C LEU A 121 -12.76 -8.08 8.54
N PRO A 122 -12.01 -8.67 9.48
CA PRO A 122 -10.58 -8.40 9.60
C PRO A 122 -9.87 -8.88 8.33
N GLY A 123 -8.95 -8.05 7.83
CA GLY A 123 -7.96 -8.48 6.85
C GLY A 123 -7.11 -9.61 7.41
N MET A 124 -6.67 -10.52 6.54
CA MET A 124 -5.89 -11.70 6.92
C MET A 124 -4.61 -11.33 7.68
N LYS A 125 -4.03 -10.17 7.37
CA LYS A 125 -2.94 -9.56 8.12
C LYS A 125 -3.31 -8.18 8.63
N GLN A 126 -3.12 -7.94 9.92
CA GLN A 126 -3.28 -6.63 10.53
C GLN A 126 -2.03 -5.76 10.33
N MET A 127 -2.23 -4.45 10.26
CA MET A 127 -1.21 -3.44 10.04
C MET A 127 -1.16 -2.45 11.21
N THR A 128 0.03 -1.98 11.53
CA THR A 128 0.23 -0.87 12.48
C THR A 128 -0.20 0.46 11.85
N PRO A 129 -0.47 1.52 12.64
CA PRO A 129 -0.76 2.85 12.10
C PRO A 129 0.31 3.33 11.10
N ALA A 130 1.59 3.12 11.41
CA ALA A 130 2.69 3.51 10.53
C ALA A 130 2.69 2.73 9.20
N GLN A 131 2.32 1.45 9.20
CA GLN A 131 2.20 0.66 7.97
C GLN A 131 1.02 1.14 7.10
N ILE A 132 -0.11 1.47 7.73
CA ILE A 132 -1.27 2.05 7.03
C ILE A 132 -0.87 3.38 6.38
N GLU A 133 -0.14 4.23 7.11
CA GLU A 133 0.38 5.48 6.58
C GLU A 133 1.32 5.29 5.38
N GLN A 134 2.17 4.26 5.40
CA GLN A 134 3.05 3.92 4.27
C GLN A 134 2.24 3.50 3.04
N VAL A 135 1.21 2.66 3.21
CA VAL A 135 0.30 2.29 2.10
C VAL A 135 -0.40 3.52 1.54
N VAL A 136 -0.90 4.42 2.39
CA VAL A 136 -1.54 5.67 1.94
C VAL A 136 -0.55 6.57 1.19
N THR A 137 0.68 6.70 1.69
CA THR A 137 1.74 7.43 0.99
C THR A 137 1.98 6.85 -0.40
N PHE A 138 2.11 5.53 -0.54
CA PHE A 138 2.24 4.89 -1.85
C PHE A 138 1.03 5.21 -2.76
N ILE A 139 -0.20 5.07 -2.27
CA ILE A 139 -1.41 5.36 -3.07
C ILE A 139 -1.42 6.80 -3.57
N GLN A 140 -1.13 7.76 -2.70
CA GLN A 140 -1.12 9.19 -3.04
C GLN A 140 0.05 9.58 -3.96
N GLU A 141 1.23 8.98 -3.74
CA GLU A 141 2.41 9.28 -4.53
C GLU A 141 2.39 8.65 -5.92
N VAL A 142 1.72 7.50 -6.08
CA VAL A 142 1.81 6.68 -7.30
C VAL A 142 0.52 6.70 -8.12
N TYR A 143 -0.65 6.63 -7.49
CA TYR A 143 -1.92 6.50 -8.22
C TYR A 143 -2.69 7.81 -8.31
N VAL A 144 -2.91 8.50 -7.18
CA VAL A 144 -3.86 9.64 -7.12
C VAL A 144 -3.46 10.76 -8.08
N GLY A 145 -4.31 11.03 -9.07
CA GLY A 145 -4.09 12.05 -10.09
C GLY A 145 -2.91 11.78 -11.02
N LYS A 146 -2.36 10.56 -11.03
CA LYS A 146 -1.11 10.21 -11.74
C LYS A 146 -1.31 8.97 -12.60
N ALA A 147 -0.61 8.95 -13.73
CA ALA A 147 -0.43 7.74 -14.50
C ALA A 147 0.69 6.89 -13.89
N MET A 148 0.56 5.56 -13.97
CA MET A 148 1.65 4.65 -13.66
C MET A 148 2.89 5.02 -14.50
N THR A 149 4.06 5.07 -13.88
CA THR A 149 5.32 5.38 -14.57
C THR A 149 6.12 4.10 -14.81
N MET A 150 7.06 4.15 -15.75
CA MET A 150 7.97 3.03 -15.99
C MET A 150 8.79 2.68 -14.73
N ASP A 151 9.24 3.68 -13.96
CA ASP A 151 10.01 3.47 -12.74
C ASP A 151 9.18 2.75 -11.67
N TRP A 152 7.94 3.19 -11.45
CA TRP A 152 7.04 2.53 -10.51
C TRP A 152 6.62 1.14 -10.99
N CYS A 153 6.43 0.92 -12.29
CA CYS A 153 6.19 -0.41 -12.83
C CYS A 153 7.37 -1.36 -12.52
N ARG A 154 8.61 -0.92 -12.74
CA ARG A 154 9.80 -1.74 -12.47
C ARG A 154 9.96 -2.06 -10.99
N LYS A 155 9.62 -1.11 -10.11
CA LYS A 155 9.56 -1.35 -8.65
C LYS A 155 8.47 -2.36 -8.30
N TYR A 156 7.30 -2.25 -8.93
CA TYR A 156 6.17 -3.14 -8.73
C TYR A 156 6.52 -4.58 -9.10
N PHE A 157 7.08 -4.80 -10.29
CA PHE A 157 7.49 -6.10 -10.80
C PHE A 157 8.99 -6.35 -10.60
N SER A 158 9.57 -5.96 -9.47
CA SER A 158 11.01 -6.03 -9.20
C SER A 158 11.68 -7.37 -9.58
N VAL A 159 10.95 -8.48 -9.48
CA VAL A 159 11.38 -9.84 -9.86
C VAL A 159 11.37 -10.11 -11.38
N ASN A 160 10.54 -9.40 -12.13
CA ASN A 160 10.50 -9.44 -13.60
C ASN A 160 10.28 -8.03 -14.20
N PRO A 161 11.27 -7.12 -14.14
CA PRO A 161 11.10 -5.74 -14.60
C PRO A 161 10.85 -5.63 -16.12
N LYS A 162 11.23 -6.65 -16.90
CA LYS A 162 10.99 -6.70 -18.35
C LYS A 162 9.50 -6.83 -18.68
N ALA A 163 8.67 -7.30 -17.75
CA ALA A 163 7.21 -7.30 -17.94
C ALA A 163 6.69 -5.88 -18.25
N CYS A 164 7.32 -4.84 -17.69
CA CYS A 164 6.92 -3.46 -17.91
C CYS A 164 7.05 -2.99 -19.35
N ASP A 165 8.04 -3.51 -20.10
CA ASP A 165 8.25 -3.10 -21.49
C ASP A 165 7.05 -3.50 -22.38
N ALA A 166 6.35 -4.57 -22.03
CA ALA A 166 5.12 -5.02 -22.69
C ALA A 166 3.83 -4.45 -22.05
N LEU A 167 3.83 -4.21 -20.74
CA LEU A 167 2.64 -3.73 -20.01
C LEU A 167 2.41 -2.22 -20.17
N MET A 168 3.46 -1.43 -20.39
CA MET A 168 3.41 0.04 -20.43
C MET A 168 3.43 0.63 -21.85
N THR A 169 3.46 -0.20 -22.89
CA THR A 169 3.44 0.20 -24.32
C THR A 169 2.07 0.08 -24.97
N GLN A 170 1.05 -0.26 -24.18
CA GLN A 170 -0.37 -0.37 -24.56
C GLN A 170 -1.13 0.91 -24.17
#